data_AF-X1CDI8-F1
#
_entry.id   AF-X1CDI8-F1
#
_cell.length_a   1.000
_cell.length_b   1.000
_cell.length_c   1.000
_cell.angle_alpha   90.00
_cell.angle_beta   90.00
_cell.angle_gamma   90.00
#
_symmetry.space_group_name_H-M   'P 1'
#
loop_
_entity.id
_entity.type
_entity.pdbx_description
1 polymer ?
#
loop_
_entity_poly.entity_id
_entity_poly.type
_entity_poly.pdbx_seq_one_letter_code
_entity_poly.pdbx_strand_id
1 'polypeptide(L)'
;MIEHYGYADEFPEDQVKWLKMQGLSKEWALKFWYAHWDTPSIQHGFEMFHRQHPDDPTKKIIDRKELDDLFRTIEIPPFWREKLTQVCFGWDFHILEAIDFPLVN
;
A
#
# COMPACT_ATOMS: atom_id res chain seq x y z
N MET A 1 1.91 8.72 -8.15
CA MET A 1 1.74 7.25 -8.23
C MET A 1 2.97 6.62 -8.82
N ILE A 2 3.19 6.70 -10.13
CA ILE A 2 4.32 6.02 -10.78
C ILE A 2 5.67 6.48 -10.20
N GLU A 3 5.95 7.78 -10.25
CA GLU A 3 7.20 8.34 -9.70
C GLU A 3 7.29 8.17 -8.18
N HIS A 4 6.23 8.53 -7.45
CA HIS A 4 6.22 8.46 -5.98
C HIS A 4 6.45 7.06 -5.41
N TYR A 5 5.93 6.02 -6.07
CA TYR A 5 6.07 4.62 -5.64
C TYR A 5 7.16 3.85 -6.41
N GLY A 6 7.97 4.55 -7.22
CA GLY A 6 9.09 3.93 -7.94
C GLY A 6 8.70 2.89 -8.98
N TYR A 7 7.46 2.89 -9.49
CA TYR A 7 7.00 1.85 -10.41
C TYR A 7 7.79 1.79 -11.73
N ALA A 8 8.54 2.84 -12.06
CA ALA A 8 9.39 2.90 -13.26
C ALA A 8 10.88 2.61 -13.00
N ASP A 9 11.33 2.58 -11.74
CA ASP A 9 12.74 2.73 -11.39
C ASP A 9 13.61 1.58 -11.90
N GLU A 10 13.05 0.37 -11.95
CA GLU A 10 13.74 -0.85 -12.36
C GLU A 10 13.36 -1.31 -13.78
N PHE A 11 12.79 -0.43 -14.61
CA PHE A 11 12.38 -0.80 -15.97
C PHE A 11 13.56 -1.31 -16.81
N PRO A 12 13.48 -2.52 -17.39
CA PRO A 12 14.61 -3.13 -18.10
C PRO A 12 14.73 -2.58 -19.53
N GLU A 13 15.37 -1.43 -19.68
CA GLU A 13 15.52 -0.71 -20.96
C GLU A 13 16.10 -1.57 -22.09
N ASP A 14 17.01 -2.50 -21.79
CA ASP A 14 17.61 -3.40 -22.77
C ASP A 14 16.57 -4.32 -23.45
N GLN A 15 15.42 -4.56 -22.81
CA GLN A 15 14.35 -5.39 -23.35
C GLN A 15 13.50 -4.67 -24.40
N VAL A 16 13.55 -3.33 -24.47
CA VAL A 16 12.72 -2.52 -25.38
C VAL A 16 12.93 -2.93 -26.84
N LYS A 17 14.16 -3.29 -27.23
CA LYS A 17 14.46 -3.78 -28.58
C LYS A 17 13.64 -5.02 -28.93
N TRP A 18 13.60 -6.00 -28.02
CA TRP A 18 12.92 -7.28 -28.23
C TRP A 18 11.40 -7.14 -28.14
N LEU A 19 10.91 -6.31 -27.23
CA LEU A 19 9.48 -6.00 -27.11
C LEU A 19 8.97 -5.29 -28.37
N LYS A 20 9.77 -4.37 -28.93
CA LYS A 20 9.44 -3.71 -30.21
C LYS A 20 9.35 -4.69 -31.37
N MET A 21 10.24 -5.69 -31.43
CA MET A 21 10.16 -6.76 -32.45
C MET A 21 8.90 -7.62 -32.32
N GLN A 22 8.33 -7.70 -31.12
CA GLN A 22 7.06 -8.39 -30.84
C GLN A 22 5.82 -7.49 -31.03
N GLY A 23 6.02 -6.24 -31.48
CA GLY A 23 4.93 -5.29 -31.72
C GLY A 23 4.51 -4.44 -30.51
N LEU A 24 5.22 -4.53 -29.38
CA LEU A 24 4.97 -3.68 -28.21
C LEU A 24 5.75 -2.37 -28.33
N SER A 25 5.04 -1.23 -28.22
CA SER A 25 5.71 0.07 -28.09
C SER A 25 6.37 0.19 -26.72
N LYS A 26 7.39 1.07 -26.59
CA LYS A 26 7.99 1.38 -25.28
C LYS A 26 6.94 1.89 -24.27
N GLU A 27 5.97 2.65 -24.74
CA GLU A 27 4.86 3.13 -23.91
C GLU A 27 4.04 1.98 -23.32
N TRP A 28 3.67 0.99 -24.13
CA TRP A 28 2.93 -0.17 -23.66
C TRP A 28 3.78 -1.06 -22.77
N ALA A 29 5.07 -1.23 -23.08
CA ALA A 29 6.01 -1.95 -22.22
C ALA A 29 6.10 -1.33 -20.81
N LEU A 30 6.15 0.01 -20.72
CA LEU A 30 6.13 0.72 -19.44
C LEU A 30 4.81 0.53 -18.69
N LYS A 31 3.65 0.57 -19.38
CA LYS A 31 2.35 0.31 -18.74
C LYS A 31 2.25 -1.10 -18.19
N PHE A 32 2.72 -2.10 -18.94
CA PHE A 32 2.79 -3.48 -18.45
C PHE A 32 3.73 -3.59 -17.24
N TRP A 33 4.88 -2.90 -17.28
CA TRP A 33 5.78 -2.82 -16.15
C TRP A 33 5.11 -2.18 -14.92
N TYR A 34 4.40 -1.07 -15.05
CA TYR A 34 3.75 -0.48 -13.87
C TYR A 34 2.72 -1.41 -13.21
N ALA A 35 2.08 -2.28 -13.99
CA ALA A 35 1.11 -3.26 -13.51
C ALA A 35 1.72 -4.58 -13.02
N HIS A 36 3.02 -4.82 -13.24
CA HIS A 36 3.65 -6.12 -12.95
C HIS A 36 4.04 -6.30 -11.48
N TRP A 37 4.16 -5.21 -10.73
CA TRP A 37 4.65 -5.22 -9.36
C TRP A 37 3.72 -6.00 -8.43
N ASP A 38 4.30 -6.86 -7.61
CA ASP A 38 3.60 -7.42 -6.46
C ASP A 38 3.43 -6.33 -5.40
N THR A 39 2.21 -6.25 -4.86
CA THR A 39 1.83 -5.24 -3.89
C THR A 39 1.58 -5.87 -2.52
N PRO A 40 1.76 -5.12 -1.42
CA PRO A 40 1.40 -5.61 -0.09
C PRO A 40 -0.07 -6.03 0.00
N SER A 41 -0.36 -7.04 0.82
CA SER A 41 -1.75 -7.40 1.14
C SER A 41 -2.44 -6.28 1.94
N ILE A 42 -3.77 -6.24 1.91
CA ILE A 42 -4.56 -5.28 2.71
C ILE A 42 -4.23 -5.41 4.21
N GLN A 43 -4.06 -6.65 4.69
CA GLN A 43 -3.73 -6.90 6.09
C GLN A 43 -2.35 -6.32 6.47
N HIS A 44 -1.35 -6.48 5.60
CA HIS A 44 -0.05 -5.82 5.79
C HIS A 44 -0.18 -4.29 5.76
N GLY A 45 -1.04 -3.75 4.89
CA GLY A 45 -1.38 -2.32 4.86
C GLY A 45 -1.92 -1.81 6.20
N PHE A 46 -2.84 -2.55 6.84
CA PHE A 46 -3.35 -2.21 8.16
C PHE A 46 -2.25 -2.23 9.22
N GLU A 47 -1.43 -3.28 9.24
CA GLU A 47 -0.32 -3.35 10.19
C GLU A 47 0.67 -2.18 10.03
N MET A 48 1.00 -1.80 8.80
CA MET A 48 1.85 -0.62 8.54
C MET A 48 1.17 0.66 9.03
N PHE A 49 -0.14 0.81 8.81
CA PHE A 49 -0.89 1.98 9.25
C PHE A 49 -0.91 2.16 10.78
N HIS A 50 -1.01 1.06 11.54
CA HIS A 50 -1.03 1.13 13.01
C HIS A 50 0.37 1.32 13.62
N ARG A 51 1.44 0.90 12.95
CA ARG A 51 2.81 0.96 13.48
C ARG A 51 3.45 2.35 13.37
N GLN A 52 4.30 2.67 14.35
CA GLN A 52 5.16 3.86 14.32
C GLN A 52 6.41 3.60 13.48
N HIS A 53 6.97 4.66 12.90
CA HIS A 53 8.21 4.59 12.14
C HIS A 53 9.36 4.25 13.11
N PRO A 54 10.20 3.24 12.81
CA PRO A 54 11.22 2.75 13.73
C PRO A 54 12.25 3.81 14.11
N ASP A 55 12.60 4.70 13.16
CA ASP A 55 13.60 5.76 13.37
C ASP A 55 13.00 7.07 13.90
N ASP A 56 11.66 7.23 13.87
CA ASP A 56 10.97 8.44 14.28
C ASP A 56 9.61 8.09 14.89
N PRO A 57 9.53 7.93 16.23
CA PRO A 57 8.30 7.50 16.90
C PRO A 57 7.15 8.51 16.78
N THR A 58 7.41 9.72 16.28
CA THR A 58 6.37 10.72 16.03
C THR A 58 5.63 10.49 14.71
N LYS A 59 6.15 9.61 13.85
CA LYS A 59 5.59 9.28 12.54
C LYS A 59 5.02 7.87 12.51
N LYS A 60 4.07 7.64 11.60
CA LYS A 60 3.57 6.30 11.24
C LYS A 60 4.42 5.71 10.11
N ILE A 61 4.40 4.39 9.93
CA ILE A 61 5.07 3.76 8.78
C ILE A 61 4.40 4.21 7.48
N ILE A 62 3.06 4.20 7.45
CA ILE A 62 2.27 4.81 6.37
C ILE A 62 1.14 5.66 6.95
N ASP A 63 0.70 6.67 6.19
CA ASP A 63 -0.47 7.48 6.52
C ASP A 63 -1.77 6.98 5.86
N ARG A 64 -2.89 7.67 6.13
CA ARG A 64 -4.20 7.33 5.59
C ARG A 64 -4.26 7.44 4.06
N LYS A 65 -3.52 8.38 3.47
CA LYS A 65 -3.48 8.59 2.02
C LYS A 65 -2.72 7.44 1.36
N GLU A 66 -1.60 7.02 1.93
CA GLU A 66 -0.81 5.89 1.45
C GLU A 66 -1.58 4.57 1.57
N LEU A 67 -2.38 4.40 2.63
CA LEU A 67 -3.31 3.27 2.73
C LEU A 67 -4.38 3.29 1.62
N ASP A 68 -4.95 4.47 1.29
CA ASP A 68 -5.89 4.58 0.17
C ASP A 68 -5.23 4.35 -1.21
N ASP A 69 -3.98 4.81 -1.36
CA ASP A 69 -3.19 4.55 -2.56
C ASP A 69 -2.89 3.05 -2.73
N LEU A 70 -2.66 2.30 -1.64
CA LEU A 70 -2.57 0.84 -1.68
C LEU A 70 -3.89 0.23 -2.18
N PHE A 71 -5.04 0.60 -1.60
CA PHE A 71 -6.34 0.13 -2.07
C PHE A 71 -6.58 0.41 -3.55
N ARG A 72 -6.15 1.57 -4.03
CA ARG A 72 -6.26 1.93 -5.44
C ARG A 72 -5.37 1.07 -6.31
N THR A 73 -4.12 0.84 -5.89
CA THR A 73 -3.15 0.07 -6.67
C THR A 73 -3.63 -1.36 -6.89
N ILE A 74 -4.22 -1.98 -5.86
CA ILE A 74 -4.76 -3.36 -5.95
C ILE A 74 -6.22 -3.41 -6.44
N GLU A 75 -6.70 -2.31 -7.04
CA GLU A 75 -8.00 -2.19 -7.69
C GLU A 75 -9.24 -2.41 -6.78
N ILE A 76 -9.14 -2.10 -5.48
CA ILE A 76 -10.32 -2.11 -4.60
C ILE A 76 -11.28 -0.99 -5.02
N PRO A 77 -12.58 -1.28 -5.27
CA PRO A 77 -13.57 -0.25 -5.57
C PRO A 77 -13.72 0.75 -4.42
N PRO A 78 -13.91 2.06 -4.70
CA PRO A 78 -14.05 3.10 -3.66
C PRO A 78 -15.08 2.80 -2.58
N PHE A 79 -16.19 2.15 -2.94
CA PHE A 79 -17.24 1.72 -2.00
C PHE A 79 -16.70 0.86 -0.84
N TRP A 80 -15.73 -0.02 -1.13
CA TRP A 80 -15.15 -0.93 -0.14
C TRP A 80 -14.02 -0.30 0.66
N ARG A 81 -13.29 0.67 0.08
CA ARG A 81 -12.14 1.32 0.74
C ARG A 81 -12.52 1.96 2.06
N GLU A 82 -13.64 2.67 2.09
CA GLU A 82 -14.12 3.32 3.31
C GLU A 82 -14.51 2.29 4.38
N LYS A 83 -15.17 1.20 3.99
CA LYS A 83 -15.55 0.12 4.92
C LYS A 83 -14.34 -0.61 5.49
N LEU A 84 -13.37 -0.92 4.63
CA LEU A 84 -12.10 -1.54 5.03
C LEU A 84 -11.31 -0.63 5.96
N THR A 85 -11.33 0.68 5.72
CA THR A 85 -10.68 1.63 6.61
C THR A 85 -11.37 1.70 7.98
N GLN A 86 -12.71 1.65 8.03
CA GLN A 86 -13.42 1.60 9.32
C GLN A 86 -13.07 0.34 10.11
N VAL A 87 -12.91 -0.80 9.43
CA VAL A 87 -12.38 -2.02 10.06
C VAL A 87 -11.00 -1.74 10.63
N CYS A 88 -10.07 -1.19 9.85
CA CYS A 88 -8.73 -0.81 10.30
C CYS A 88 -8.77 0.01 11.62
N PHE A 89 -9.52 1.11 11.67
CA PHE A 89 -9.63 1.92 12.89
C PHE A 89 -10.32 1.22 14.07
N GLY A 90 -11.27 0.33 13.81
CA GLY A 90 -11.92 -0.48 14.87
C GLY A 90 -10.94 -1.33 15.67
N TRP A 91 -9.76 -1.64 15.10
CA TRP A 91 -8.71 -2.39 15.79
C TRP A 91 -8.09 -1.58 16.94
N ASP A 92 -8.09 -0.25 16.86
CA ASP A 92 -7.52 0.61 17.91
C ASP A 92 -8.48 0.78 19.10
N PHE A 93 -9.79 0.80 18.87
CA PHE A 93 -10.79 1.08 19.93
C PHE A 93 -11.03 -0.08 20.89
N HIS A 94 -10.94 -1.34 20.42
CA HIS A 94 -11.16 -2.50 21.30
C HIS A 94 -9.99 -2.79 22.25
N ILE A 95 -8.81 -2.20 22.02
CA ILE A 95 -7.65 -2.37 22.90
C ILE A 95 -7.76 -1.47 24.14
N LEU A 96 -8.45 -0.32 24.02
CA LEU A 96 -8.59 0.62 25.14
C LEU A 96 -9.66 0.19 26.15
N GLU A 97 -10.70 -0.53 25.74
CA GLU A 97 -11.71 -1.08 26.66
C GLU A 97 -11.24 -2.37 27.38
N ALA A 98 -10.17 -3.01 26.90
CA ALA A 98 -9.62 -4.23 27.48
C ALA A 98 -8.54 -3.99 28.56
N ILE A 99 -8.17 -2.73 28.84
CA ILE A 99 -7.16 -2.35 29.85
C ILE A 99 -7.83 -1.89 31.17
N ASP A 100 -9.07 -2.31 31.44
CA ASP A 100 -9.59 -2.31 32.82
C ASP A 100 -9.02 -3.51 33.60
N PHE A 101 -7.72 -3.44 33.91
CA PHE A 101 -7.14 -4.24 34.99
C PHE A 101 -7.71 -3.69 36.31
N PRO A 102 -8.34 -4.51 37.17
CA PRO A 102 -8.82 -4.03 38.46
C PRO A 102 -7.59 -3.57 39.28
N LEU A 103 -7.61 -2.31 39.70
CA LEU A 103 -6.68 -1.81 40.71
C LEU A 103 -6.88 -2.65 41.97
N VAL A 104 -5.93 -3.55 42.22
CA VAL A 104 -5.85 -4.33 43.45
C VAL A 104 -5.49 -3.35 44.57
N ASN A 105 -6.42 -3.13 45.50
CA ASN A 105 -6.13 -2.56 46.82
C ASN A 105 -5.43 -3.58 47.71
#